data_AF-X1VDW6-F1
#
_entry.id   AF-X1VDW6-F1
#
_cell.length_a   1.000
_cell.length_b   1.000
_cell.length_c   1.000
_cell.angle_alpha   90.00
_cell.angle_beta   90.00
_cell.angle_gamma   90.00
#
_symmetry.space_group_name_H-M   'P 1'
#
loop_
_entity.id
_entity.type
_entity.pdbx_description
1 polymer ?
#
loop_
_entity_poly.entity_id
_entity_poly.type
_entity_poly.pdbx_seq_one_letter_code
_entity_poly.pdbx_strand_id
1 'polypeptide(L)'
;MSLRMLRITIIITIFLFSICVFLPVLSRCSIQDEDAKDYKQAYNLILEEKWEEASKTMTQFIQKYSRSTWVDDARFWQCYTKEKLDHPL
;
A
#
# COMPACT_ATOMS: atom_id res chain seq x y z
N MET A 1 -48.88 -9.16 6.06
CA MET A 1 -47.60 -8.76 6.71
C MET A 1 -47.80 -7.40 7.35
N SER A 2 -47.54 -7.23 8.66
CA SER A 2 -47.79 -5.98 9.38
C SER A 2 -46.82 -4.87 8.94
N LEU A 3 -47.31 -3.64 8.80
CA LEU A 3 -46.51 -2.45 8.42
C LEU A 3 -45.31 -2.23 9.36
N ARG A 4 -45.41 -2.69 10.61
CA ARG A 4 -44.32 -2.65 11.60
C ARG A 4 -43.21 -3.65 11.25
N MET A 5 -43.55 -4.83 10.74
CA MET A 5 -42.59 -5.86 10.34
C MET A 5 -41.81 -5.44 9.08
N LEU A 6 -42.46 -4.81 8.10
CA LEU A 6 -41.82 -4.32 6.88
C LEU A 6 -40.75 -3.25 7.16
N ARG A 7 -41.03 -2.31 8.08
CA ARG A 7 -40.09 -1.25 8.45
C ARG A 7 -38.83 -1.80 9.13
N ILE A 8 -38.98 -2.81 9.98
CA ILE A 8 -37.86 -3.47 10.65
C ILE A 8 -36.96 -4.17 9.63
N THR A 9 -37.54 -4.85 8.64
CA THR A 9 -36.76 -5.53 7.58
C THR A 9 -35.97 -4.54 6.71
N ILE A 10 -36.52 -3.37 6.40
CA ILE A 10 -35.83 -2.34 5.60
C ILE A 10 -34.64 -1.75 6.38
N ILE A 11 -34.80 -1.48 7.68
CA ILE A 11 -33.71 -0.92 8.49
C ILE A 11 -32.56 -1.93 8.64
N ILE A 12 -32.87 -3.21 8.85
CA ILE A 12 -31.86 -4.28 8.96
C ILE A 12 -31.09 -4.43 7.65
N THR A 13 -31.78 -4.39 6.51
CA THR A 13 -31.12 -4.52 5.20
C THR A 13 -30.22 -3.32 4.88
N ILE A 14 -30.63 -2.10 5.21
CA ILE A 14 -29.79 -0.90 5.07
C ILE A 14 -28.56 -0.96 5.99
N PHE A 15 -28.75 -1.39 7.24
CA PHE A 15 -27.66 -1.51 8.21
C PHE A 15 -26.65 -2.59 7.80
N LEU A 16 -27.12 -3.74 7.34
CA LEU A 16 -26.27 -4.82 6.81
C LEU A 16 -25.53 -4.37 5.53
N PHE A 17 -26.20 -3.66 4.63
CA PHE A 17 -25.57 -3.13 3.43
C PHE A 17 -24.50 -2.08 3.76
N SER A 18 -24.79 -1.16 4.68
CA SER A 18 -23.82 -0.16 5.16
C SER A 18 -22.60 -0.82 5.80
N ILE A 19 -22.79 -1.85 6.63
CA ILE A 19 -21.70 -2.59 7.24
C ILE A 19 -20.82 -3.27 6.18
N CYS A 20 -21.42 -3.94 5.19
CA CYS A 20 -20.69 -4.58 4.10
C CYS A 20 -19.89 -3.60 3.22
N VAL A 21 -20.37 -2.38 3.04
CA VAL A 21 -19.68 -1.35 2.24
C VAL A 21 -18.56 -0.67 3.03
N PHE A 22 -18.73 -0.45 4.35
CA PHE A 22 -17.76 0.29 5.17
C PHE A 22 -16.69 -0.57 5.87
N LEU A 23 -16.94 -1.87 6.12
CA LEU A 23 -15.95 -2.80 6.67
C LEU A 23 -14.61 -2.88 5.89
N PRO A 24 -14.58 -2.96 4.54
CA PRO A 24 -13.32 -3.08 3.80
C PRO A 24 -12.44 -1.83 3.83
N VAL A 25 -12.92 -0.70 4.37
CA VAL A 25 -12.13 0.52 4.58
C VAL A 25 -11.34 0.43 5.89
N LEU A 26 -11.92 -0.15 6.94
CA LEU A 26 -11.31 -0.23 8.28
C LEU A 26 -10.22 -1.30 8.39
N SER A 27 -10.29 -2.38 7.61
CA SER A 27 -9.28 -3.45 7.61
C SER A 27 -7.91 -3.04 7.07
N ARG A 28 -7.75 -1.83 6.50
CA ARG A 28 -6.45 -1.30 6.06
C ARG A 28 -5.62 -0.65 7.17
N CYS A 29 -6.16 -0.47 8.38
CA CYS A 29 -5.58 0.47 9.34
C CYS A 29 -4.69 -0.16 10.45
N SER A 30 -4.65 -1.49 10.64
CA SER A 30 -4.08 -2.06 11.89
C SER A 30 -3.00 -3.13 11.71
N ILE A 31 -2.44 -3.29 10.53
CA ILE A 31 -1.21 -4.04 10.31
C ILE A 31 -0.25 -3.00 9.73
N GLN A 32 0.93 -2.79 10.32
CA GLN A 32 1.97 -2.01 9.62
C GLN A 32 2.12 -2.64 8.25
N ASP A 33 1.63 -1.94 7.22
CA ASP A 33 1.48 -2.51 5.90
C ASP A 33 2.85 -3.06 5.46
N GLU A 34 2.90 -4.33 5.06
CA GLU A 34 4.17 -5.01 4.76
C GLU A 34 4.98 -4.27 3.68
N ASP A 35 4.28 -3.55 2.81
CA ASP A 35 4.87 -2.64 1.83
C ASP A 35 5.64 -1.49 2.50
N ALA A 36 5.13 -0.85 3.55
CA ALA A 36 5.83 0.21 4.25
C ALA A 36 7.14 -0.29 4.90
N LYS A 37 7.14 -1.54 5.40
CA LYS A 37 8.36 -2.18 5.94
C LYS A 37 9.38 -2.45 4.84
N ASP A 38 8.95 -3.06 3.74
CA ASP A 38 9.82 -3.41 2.62
C ASP A 38 10.35 -2.14 1.91
N TYR A 39 9.51 -1.11 1.78
CA TYR A 39 9.91 0.20 1.27
C TYR A 39 10.98 0.84 2.16
N LYS A 40 10.79 0.81 3.49
CA LYS A 40 11.80 1.33 4.43
C LYS A 40 13.14 0.60 4.32
N GLN A 41 13.11 -0.73 4.12
CA GLN A 41 14.34 -1.49 3.89
C GLN A 41 15.06 -1.04 2.61
N ALA A 42 14.31 -0.88 1.51
CA ALA A 42 14.86 -0.36 0.26
C ALA A 42 15.43 1.06 0.40
N TYR A 43 14.72 1.93 1.13
CA TYR A 43 15.14 3.30 1.38
C TYR A 43 16.40 3.40 2.24
N ASN A 44 16.57 2.52 3.24
CA ASN A 44 17.80 2.49 4.03
C ASN A 44 19.04 2.20 3.17
N LEU A 45 18.93 1.34 2.14
CA LEU A 45 20.04 1.08 1.22
C LEU A 45 20.46 2.33 0.46
N ILE A 46 19.53 3.24 0.17
CA ILE A 46 19.80 4.54 -0.47
C ILE A 46 20.56 5.45 0.50
N LEU A 47 20.13 5.50 1.76
CA LEU A 47 20.83 6.27 2.80
C LEU A 47 22.25 5.75 3.08
N GLU A 48 22.45 4.45 2.89
CA GLU A 48 23.75 3.78 2.99
C GLU A 48 24.56 3.84 1.69
N GLU A 49 24.05 4.49 0.65
CA GLU A 49 24.69 4.62 -0.68
C GLU A 49 25.02 3.29 -1.36
N LYS A 50 24.29 2.23 -1.01
CA LYS A 50 24.42 0.90 -1.63
C LYS A 50 23.58 0.86 -2.91
N TRP A 51 24.08 1.52 -3.95
CA TRP A 51 23.31 1.84 -5.15
C TRP A 51 22.80 0.60 -5.91
N GLU A 52 23.61 -0.43 -6.04
CA GLU A 52 23.24 -1.68 -6.70
C GLU A 52 22.12 -2.42 -5.95
N GLU A 53 22.28 -2.61 -4.64
CA GLU A 53 21.26 -3.26 -3.80
C GLU A 53 19.99 -2.41 -3.73
N ALA A 54 20.12 -1.09 -3.62
CA ALA A 54 18.98 -0.17 -3.60
C ALA A 54 18.17 -0.26 -4.89
N SER A 55 18.84 -0.18 -6.06
CA SER A 55 18.19 -0.28 -7.37
C SER A 55 17.45 -1.62 -7.55
N LYS A 56 18.09 -2.73 -7.15
CA LYS A 56 17.48 -4.06 -7.17
C LYS A 56 16.27 -4.14 -6.25
N THR A 57 16.39 -3.66 -5.02
CA THR A 57 15.34 -3.75 -4.00
C THR A 57 14.14 -2.87 -4.36
N MET A 58 14.36 -1.68 -4.91
CA MET A 58 13.28 -0.81 -5.42
C MET A 58 12.54 -1.48 -6.58
N THR A 59 13.26 -2.14 -7.49
CA THR A 59 12.65 -2.90 -8.59
C THR A 59 11.75 -4.02 -8.06
N GLN A 60 12.23 -4.78 -7.07
CA GLN A 60 11.47 -5.86 -6.44
C GLN A 60 10.25 -5.33 -5.68
N PHE A 61 10.40 -4.20 -4.99
CA PHE A 61 9.31 -3.52 -4.28
C PHE A 61 8.17 -3.16 -5.24
N ILE A 62 8.48 -2.50 -6.36
CA ILE A 62 7.48 -2.10 -7.37
C ILE A 62 6.76 -3.31 -7.96
N GLN A 63 7.47 -4.42 -8.19
CA GLN A 63 6.87 -5.67 -8.68
C GLN A 63 5.95 -6.31 -7.64
N LYS A 64 6.41 -6.41 -6.39
CA LYS A 64 5.67 -7.05 -5.29
C LYS A 64 4.44 -6.24 -4.88
N TYR A 65 4.55 -4.91 -4.86
CA TYR A 65 3.53 -4.01 -4.32
C TYR A 65 3.03 -3.00 -5.36
N SER A 66 2.67 -3.44 -6.56
CA SER A 66 2.25 -2.59 -7.67
C SER A 66 1.07 -1.63 -7.40
N ARG A 67 0.34 -1.80 -6.29
CA ARG A 67 -0.78 -0.93 -5.87
C ARG A 67 -0.50 -0.19 -4.55
N SER A 68 0.71 -0.30 -4.02
CA SER A 68 1.10 0.41 -2.80
C SER A 68 1.12 1.92 -3.05
N THR A 69 0.81 2.68 -2.00
CA THR A 69 0.95 4.15 -2.00
C THR A 69 2.41 4.59 -2.16
N TRP A 70 3.38 3.70 -1.88
CA TRP A 70 4.81 3.97 -1.98
C TRP A 70 5.41 3.69 -3.37
N VAL A 71 4.62 3.21 -4.34
CA VAL A 71 5.13 2.84 -5.67
C VAL A 71 5.76 4.01 -6.41
N ASP A 72 5.15 5.20 -6.33
CA ASP A 72 5.67 6.37 -7.03
C ASP A 72 6.99 6.85 -6.42
N ASP A 73 7.10 6.83 -5.09
CA ASP A 73 8.36 7.12 -4.40
C ASP A 73 9.44 6.07 -4.74
N ALA A 74 9.08 4.79 -4.75
CA ALA A 74 10.00 3.72 -5.13
C ALA A 74 10.51 3.86 -6.56
N ARG A 75 9.67 4.32 -7.49
CA ARG A 75 10.06 4.61 -8.89
C ARG A 75 11.02 5.78 -8.97
N PHE A 76 10.76 6.86 -8.23
CA PHE A 76 11.68 7.99 -8.14
C PHE A 76 13.07 7.51 -7.70
N TRP A 77 13.13 6.76 -6.61
CA TRP A 77 14.38 6.22 -6.08
C TRP A 77 15.05 5.21 -6.99
N GLN A 78 14.28 4.40 -7.74
CA GLN A 78 14.83 3.52 -8.77
C GLN A 78 15.54 4.32 -9.87
N CYS A 79 14.98 5.45 -10.31
CA CYS A 79 15.63 6.33 -11.29
C CYS A 79 16.89 6.97 -10.71
N TYR A 80 16.80 7.51 -9.50
CA TYR A 80 17.93 8.15 -8.82
C TYR A 80 19.11 7.18 -8.59
N THR A 81 18.83 5.96 -8.14
CA THR A 81 19.88 4.94 -7.95
C THR A 81 20.54 4.55 -9.28
N LYS A 82 19.80 4.47 -10.38
CA LYS A 82 20.39 4.26 -11.73
C LYS A 82 21.30 5.41 -12.14
N GLU A 83 20.88 6.65 -11.91
CA GLU A 83 21.73 7.82 -12.17
C GLU A 83 23.05 7.75 -11.39
N LYS A 84 23.01 7.31 -10.12
CA LYS A 84 24.23 7.12 -9.30
C LYS A 84 25.14 6.01 -9.80
N LEU A 85 24.57 4.94 -10.36
CA LEU A 85 25.35 3.86 -10.97
C LEU A 85 26.01 4.30 -12.28
N ASP A 86 25.34 5.15 -13.07
CA ASP A 86 25.88 5.68 -14.33
C ASP A 86 26.93 6.79 -14.09
N HIS A 87 26.83 7.51 -12.96
CA HIS A 87 27.73 8.58 -12.55
C HIS A 87 28.27 8.36 -11.13
N PRO A 88 29.20 7.40 -10.94
CA PRO A 88 29.81 7.17 -9.64
C PRO A 88 30.63 8.40 -9.20
N LEU A 89 30.44 8.80 -7.93
CA LEU A 89 31.16 9.91 -7.29
C LEU A 89 32.64 9.60 -7.06
#